data_AF-A0A2V2CUT2-F1
#
_entry.id   AF-A0A2V2CUT2-F1
#
_cell.length_a   1.000
_cell.length_b   1.000
_cell.length_c   1.000
_cell.angle_alpha   90.00
_cell.angle_beta   90.00
_cell.angle_gamma   90.00
#
_symmetry.space_group_name_H-M   'P 1'
#
loop_
_entity.id
_entity.type
_entity.pdbx_description
1 polymer ?
#
loop_
_entity_poly.entity_id
_entity_poly.type
_entity_poly.pdbx_seq_one_letter_code
_entity_poly.pdbx_strand_id
1 'polypeptide(L)'
;MDTLERLKGIYAEFYSAMEQARMEEQGLRGALSVFVSGPRSRSACSVRFNEAVQTALSDPQAKEQAAEIIDFILLEGWAHREPPAVGLMLAAMHGYLAELLPFVSEEKKRELLAWYEKNYPRRDRTPVMEKFKKALSAGQ
;
A
#
# COMPACT_ATOMS: atom_id res chain seq x y z
N MET A 1 -7.23 -15.04 -13.24
CA MET A 1 -6.19 -14.00 -13.31
C MET A 1 -5.51 -14.04 -11.96
N ASP A 2 -4.20 -14.17 -11.93
CA ASP A 2 -3.38 -14.19 -10.72
C ASP A 2 -3.70 -12.96 -9.83
N THR A 3 -3.87 -13.16 -8.52
CA THR A 3 -4.15 -12.09 -7.54
C THR A 3 -3.01 -11.08 -7.49
N LEU A 4 -1.76 -11.52 -7.58
CA LEU A 4 -0.61 -10.62 -7.63
C LEU A 4 -0.64 -9.74 -8.89
N GLU A 5 -0.92 -10.32 -10.06
CA GLU A 5 -1.08 -9.55 -11.29
C GLU A 5 -2.23 -8.55 -11.21
N ARG A 6 -3.34 -8.94 -10.56
CA ARG A 6 -4.45 -8.01 -10.28
C ARG A 6 -4.01 -6.85 -9.39
N LEU A 7 -3.24 -7.12 -8.34
CA LEU A 7 -2.72 -6.08 -7.45
C LEU A 7 -1.77 -5.13 -8.19
N LYS A 8 -0.88 -5.64 -9.05
CA LYS A 8 -0.02 -4.81 -9.90
C LYS A 8 -0.84 -3.85 -10.78
N GLY A 9 -1.92 -4.35 -11.38
CA GLY A 9 -2.85 -3.52 -12.15
C GLY A 9 -3.50 -2.42 -11.30
N ILE A 10 -3.99 -2.77 -10.10
CA ILE A 10 -4.61 -1.81 -9.16
C ILE A 10 -3.61 -0.71 -8.75
N TYR A 11 -2.36 -1.07 -8.47
CA TYR A 11 -1.31 -0.12 -8.12
C TYR A 11 -0.95 0.79 -9.30
N ALA A 12 -0.81 0.23 -10.51
CA ALA A 12 -0.53 1.01 -11.71
C ALA A 12 -1.66 2.02 -12.02
N GLU A 13 -2.91 1.61 -11.89
CA GLU A 13 -4.07 2.50 -12.03
C GLU A 13 -4.06 3.63 -10.98
N PHE A 14 -3.77 3.29 -9.73
CA PHE A 14 -3.64 4.27 -8.65
C PHE A 14 -2.53 5.27 -8.93
N TYR A 15 -1.34 4.82 -9.35
CA TYR A 15 -0.24 5.72 -9.70
C TYR A 15 -0.56 6.62 -10.87
N SER A 16 -1.20 6.09 -11.93
CA SER A 16 -1.65 6.90 -13.05
C SER A 16 -2.65 7.97 -12.62
N ALA A 17 -3.61 7.62 -11.76
CA ALA A 17 -4.59 8.58 -11.25
C ALA A 17 -3.94 9.67 -10.38
N MET A 18 -2.97 9.30 -9.54
CA MET A 18 -2.23 10.25 -8.71
C MET A 18 -1.37 11.20 -9.52
N GLU A 19 -0.71 10.72 -10.58
CA GLU A 19 0.10 11.58 -11.46
C GLU A 19 -0.79 12.51 -12.30
N GLN A 20 -1.93 12.04 -12.81
CA GLN A 20 -2.90 12.88 -13.50
C GLN A 20 -3.41 14.01 -12.59
N ALA A 21 -3.81 13.69 -11.36
CA ALA A 21 -4.24 14.70 -10.39
C ALA A 21 -3.12 15.72 -10.09
N ARG A 22 -1.87 15.26 -9.98
CA ARG A 22 -0.70 16.12 -9.78
C ARG A 22 -0.47 17.06 -10.98
N MET A 23 -0.60 16.56 -12.20
CA MET A 23 -0.45 17.33 -13.44
C MET A 23 -1.57 18.37 -13.60
N GLU A 24 -2.82 18.00 -13.32
CA GLU A 24 -3.96 18.93 -13.34
C GLU A 24 -3.75 20.10 -12.39
N GLU A 25 -3.32 19.83 -11.15
CA GLU A 25 -3.02 20.87 -10.17
C GLU A 25 -1.87 21.80 -10.59
N GLN A 26 -0.86 21.27 -11.28
CA GLN A 26 0.26 22.05 -11.81
C GLN A 26 -0.15 22.88 -13.03
N GLY A 27 -1.00 22.33 -13.90
CA GLY A 27 -1.55 23.02 -15.07
C GLY A 27 -2.55 24.12 -14.70
N LEU A 28 -3.25 23.97 -13.57
CA LEU A 28 -4.20 24.95 -13.03
C LEU A 28 -3.55 26.03 -12.16
N ARG A 29 -2.27 26.37 -12.33
CA ARG A 29 -1.52 27.41 -11.58
C ARG A 29 -2.05 28.86 -11.80
N GLY A 30 -3.31 29.09 -11.47
CA GLY A 30 -4.01 30.35 -11.27
C GLY A 30 -5.10 30.15 -10.22
N ALA A 31 -5.69 31.22 -9.69
CA ALA A 31 -6.63 31.24 -8.54
C ALA A 31 -7.86 30.27 -8.58
N LEU A 32 -8.01 29.47 -9.64
CA LEU A 32 -9.02 28.43 -9.81
C LEU A 32 -8.60 27.01 -9.35
N SER A 33 -7.32 26.70 -9.11
CA SER A 33 -6.92 25.32 -8.72
C SER A 33 -7.59 24.83 -7.43
N VAL A 34 -7.87 25.74 -6.49
CA VAL A 34 -8.56 25.43 -5.22
C VAL A 34 -10.02 25.02 -5.44
N PHE A 35 -10.62 25.40 -6.57
CA PHE A 35 -12.04 25.17 -6.87
C PHE A 35 -12.31 23.98 -7.81
N VAL A 36 -11.33 23.56 -8.62
CA VAL A 36 -11.54 22.54 -9.67
C VAL A 36 -11.08 21.14 -9.24
N SER A 37 -10.00 21.02 -8.47
CA SER A 37 -9.49 19.72 -7.98
C SER A 37 -9.66 19.64 -6.45
N GLY A 38 -10.92 19.57 -6.01
CA GLY A 38 -11.26 19.56 -4.59
C GLY A 38 -10.84 18.25 -3.86
N PRO A 39 -10.78 18.26 -2.50
CA PRO A 39 -10.47 17.09 -1.66
C PRO A 39 -11.26 15.81 -1.99
N ARG A 40 -12.43 15.97 -2.61
CA ARG A 40 -13.36 14.91 -3.01
C ARG A 40 -12.82 13.95 -4.09
N SER A 41 -12.03 14.43 -5.06
CA SER A 41 -11.52 13.56 -6.13
C SER A 41 -10.40 12.66 -5.63
N ARG A 42 -9.45 13.23 -4.86
CA ARG A 42 -8.40 12.48 -4.18
C ARG A 42 -8.96 11.48 -3.18
N SER A 43 -9.96 11.86 -2.37
CA SER A 43 -10.60 10.94 -1.44
C SER A 43 -11.30 9.78 -2.15
N ALA A 44 -11.94 10.03 -3.30
CA ALA A 44 -12.58 8.97 -4.08
C ALA A 44 -11.56 8.00 -4.70
N CYS A 45 -10.40 8.50 -5.17
CA CYS A 45 -9.30 7.67 -5.66
C CYS A 45 -8.74 6.77 -4.54
N SER A 46 -8.46 7.34 -3.37
CA SER A 46 -7.97 6.59 -2.21
C SER A 46 -8.96 5.53 -1.73
N VAL A 47 -10.26 5.84 -1.68
CA VAL A 47 -11.31 4.87 -1.30
C VAL A 47 -11.37 3.72 -2.30
N ARG A 48 -11.41 4.02 -3.61
CA ARG A 48 -11.44 3.00 -4.67
C ARG A 48 -10.21 2.11 -4.65
N PHE A 49 -9.02 2.68 -4.47
CA PHE A 49 -7.78 1.92 -4.34
C PHE A 49 -7.84 0.97 -3.14
N ASN A 50 -8.26 1.48 -1.98
CA ASN A 50 -8.38 0.68 -0.76
C ASN A 50 -9.37 -0.49 -0.93
N GLU A 51 -10.56 -0.22 -1.48
CA GLU A 51 -11.58 -1.24 -1.75
C GLU A 51 -11.10 -2.29 -2.75
N ALA A 52 -10.39 -1.86 -3.81
CA ALA A 52 -9.85 -2.76 -4.83
C ALA A 52 -8.77 -3.68 -4.26
N VAL A 53 -7.84 -3.14 -3.46
CA VAL A 53 -6.81 -3.94 -2.78
C VAL A 53 -7.46 -4.92 -1.81
N GLN A 54 -8.38 -4.46 -0.95
CA GLN A 54 -9.07 -5.34 -0.01
C GLN A 54 -9.84 -6.46 -0.71
N THR A 55 -10.51 -6.15 -1.82
CA THR A 55 -11.22 -7.14 -2.64
C THR A 55 -10.26 -8.17 -3.24
N ALA A 56 -9.10 -7.73 -3.75
CA ALA A 56 -8.09 -8.64 -4.28
C ALA A 56 -7.50 -9.54 -3.19
N LEU A 57 -7.22 -9.00 -2.01
CA LEU A 57 -6.68 -9.76 -0.87
C LEU A 57 -7.69 -10.73 -0.24
N SER A 58 -8.99 -10.51 -0.45
CA SER A 58 -10.06 -11.41 0.00
C SER A 58 -10.21 -12.65 -0.89
N ASP A 59 -9.58 -12.66 -2.08
CA ASP A 59 -9.58 -13.81 -2.97
C ASP A 59 -8.84 -14.99 -2.33
N PRO A 60 -9.39 -16.23 -2.32
CA PRO A 60 -8.67 -17.40 -1.83
C PRO A 60 -7.27 -17.59 -2.43
N GLN A 61 -7.06 -17.20 -3.69
CA GLN A 61 -5.74 -17.27 -4.35
C GLN A 61 -4.70 -16.38 -3.68
N ALA A 62 -5.11 -15.31 -2.97
CA ALA A 62 -4.18 -14.46 -2.22
C ALA A 62 -3.39 -15.24 -1.16
N LYS A 63 -3.97 -16.31 -0.61
CA LYS A 63 -3.33 -17.15 0.41
C LYS A 63 -2.20 -17.99 -0.19
N GLU A 64 -2.39 -18.48 -1.42
CA GLU A 64 -1.39 -19.28 -2.13
C GLU A 64 -0.15 -18.44 -2.49
N GLN A 65 -0.34 -17.12 -2.63
CA GLN A 65 0.68 -16.15 -3.06
C GLN A 65 1.06 -15.17 -1.95
N ALA A 66 0.75 -15.52 -0.70
CA ALA A 66 0.84 -14.61 0.44
C ALA A 66 2.22 -13.95 0.56
N ALA A 67 3.30 -14.72 0.40
CA ALA A 67 4.66 -14.21 0.50
C ALA A 67 4.99 -13.17 -0.59
N GLU A 68 4.62 -13.46 -1.83
CA GLU A 68 4.87 -12.61 -2.99
C GLU A 68 4.05 -11.32 -2.93
N ILE A 69 2.80 -11.42 -2.47
CA ILE A 69 1.91 -10.27 -2.26
C ILE A 69 2.44 -9.36 -1.15
N ILE A 70 2.90 -9.94 -0.03
CA ILE A 70 3.49 -9.17 1.06
C ILE A 70 4.76 -8.46 0.57
N ASP A 71 5.67 -9.16 -0.11
CA ASP A 71 6.87 -8.56 -0.68
C ASP A 71 6.51 -7.39 -1.62
N PHE A 72 5.57 -7.61 -2.54
CA PHE A 72 5.12 -6.61 -3.48
C PHE A 72 4.61 -5.34 -2.78
N ILE A 73 3.63 -5.47 -1.88
CA ILE A 73 3.02 -4.32 -1.19
C ILE A 73 4.05 -3.55 -0.37
N LEU A 74 4.97 -4.26 0.32
CA LEU A 74 6.02 -3.63 1.10
C LEU A 74 7.05 -2.90 0.22
N LEU A 75 7.45 -3.51 -0.91
CA LEU A 75 8.38 -2.90 -1.85
C LEU A 75 7.78 -1.66 -2.51
N GLU A 76 6.53 -1.73 -2.95
CA GLU A 76 5.81 -0.59 -3.52
C GLU A 76 5.67 0.55 -2.52
N GLY A 77 5.27 0.23 -1.28
CA GLY A 77 5.18 1.22 -0.20
C GLY A 77 6.52 1.88 0.14
N TRP A 78 7.63 1.18 -0.04
CA TRP A 78 8.96 1.73 0.22
C TRP A 78 9.49 2.56 -0.96
N ALA A 79 9.32 2.06 -2.18
CA ALA A 79 9.75 2.70 -3.42
C ALA A 79 9.01 4.02 -3.66
N HIS A 80 7.71 4.07 -3.33
CA HIS A 80 6.83 5.21 -3.54
C HIS A 80 6.45 5.93 -2.24
N ARG A 81 7.34 5.90 -1.23
CA ARG A 81 7.15 6.61 0.04
C ARG A 81 7.08 8.13 -0.10
N GLU A 82 7.63 8.66 -1.19
CA GLU A 82 7.50 10.05 -1.60
C GLU A 82 6.65 10.14 -2.88
N PRO A 83 5.71 11.09 -2.97
CA PRO A 83 5.38 12.13 -1.99
C PRO A 83 4.58 11.61 -0.78
N PRO A 84 4.56 12.33 0.38
CA PRO A 84 4.04 11.78 1.64
C PRO A 84 2.58 11.32 1.60
N ALA A 85 1.73 11.98 0.82
CA ALA A 85 0.33 11.59 0.67
C ALA A 85 0.16 10.22 0.00
N VAL A 86 0.99 9.93 -1.02
CA VAL A 86 1.02 8.61 -1.67
C VAL A 86 1.63 7.60 -0.72
N GLY A 87 2.77 7.93 -0.10
CA GLY A 87 3.45 7.05 0.85
C GLY A 87 2.56 6.61 2.01
N LEU A 88 1.76 7.52 2.60
CA LEU A 88 0.80 7.20 3.66
C LEU A 88 -0.32 6.28 3.16
N MET A 89 -0.81 6.48 1.94
CA MET A 89 -1.84 5.62 1.36
C MET A 89 -1.34 4.19 1.15
N LEU A 90 -0.12 4.04 0.62
CA LEU A 90 0.49 2.72 0.43
C LEU A 90 0.78 2.06 1.78
N ALA A 91 1.30 2.82 2.76
CA ALA A 91 1.56 2.30 4.10
C ALA A 91 0.29 1.84 4.83
N ALA A 92 -0.89 2.36 4.47
CA ALA A 92 -2.16 1.88 5.01
C ALA A 92 -2.45 0.43 4.60
N MET A 93 -1.96 -0.02 3.43
CA MET A 93 -2.17 -1.38 2.94
C MET A 93 -1.48 -2.43 3.82
N HIS A 94 -0.45 -2.03 4.60
CA HIS A 94 0.20 -2.91 5.57
C HIS A 94 -0.78 -3.49 6.59
N GLY A 95 -1.91 -2.81 6.84
CA GLY A 95 -2.96 -3.28 7.74
C GLY A 95 -3.62 -4.58 7.27
N TYR A 96 -3.66 -4.82 5.97
CA TYR A 96 -4.26 -6.02 5.38
C TYR A 96 -3.28 -7.20 5.35
N LEU A 97 -1.98 -6.93 5.36
CA LEU A 97 -0.95 -7.97 5.24
C LEU A 97 -0.92 -8.93 6.44
N ALA A 98 -1.38 -8.50 7.61
CA ALA A 98 -1.41 -9.34 8.80
C ALA A 98 -2.26 -10.61 8.60
N GLU A 99 -3.31 -10.55 7.78
CA GLU A 99 -4.20 -11.68 7.48
C GLU A 99 -3.54 -12.73 6.56
N LEU A 100 -2.51 -12.34 5.83
CA LEU A 100 -1.75 -13.23 4.94
C LEU A 100 -0.61 -13.96 5.67
N LEU A 101 -0.14 -13.43 6.80
CA LEU A 101 0.97 -14.01 7.56
C LEU A 101 0.78 -15.49 7.94
N PRO A 102 -0.41 -16.00 8.29
CA PRO A 102 -0.59 -17.43 8.56
C PRO A 102 -0.20 -18.37 7.41
N PHE A 103 -0.13 -17.85 6.17
CA PHE A 103 0.19 -18.61 4.97
C PHE A 103 1.66 -18.43 4.52
N VAL A 104 2.46 -17.71 5.30
CA VAL A 104 3.88 -17.46 5.03
C VAL A 104 4.73 -18.32 5.97
N SER A 105 5.85 -18.87 5.47
CA SER A 105 6.78 -19.64 6.29
C SER A 105 7.42 -18.77 7.39
N GLU A 106 7.79 -19.39 8.51
CA GLU A 106 8.46 -18.68 9.62
C GLU A 106 9.80 -18.08 9.21
N GLU A 107 10.55 -18.77 8.32
CA GLU A 107 11.78 -18.24 7.73
C GLU A 107 11.52 -16.93 6.99
N LYS A 108 10.53 -16.92 6.11
CA LYS A 108 10.17 -15.71 5.36
C LYS A 108 9.65 -14.60 6.26
N LYS A 109 8.90 -14.91 7.34
CA LYS A 109 8.49 -13.90 8.33
C LYS A 109 9.68 -13.25 9.04
N ARG A 110 10.74 -14.01 9.34
CA ARG A 110 11.98 -13.46 9.93
C ARG A 110 12.70 -12.54 8.96
N GLU A 111 12.83 -12.95 7.69
CA GLU A 111 13.40 -12.11 6.63
C GLU A 111 12.60 -10.80 6.46
N LEU A 112 11.27 -10.91 6.39
CA LEU A 112 10.36 -9.78 6.28
C LEU A 112 10.49 -8.85 7.47
N LEU A 113 10.56 -9.37 8.71
CA LEU A 113 10.74 -8.54 9.90
C LEU A 113 12.07 -7.79 9.85
N ALA A 114 13.17 -8.48 9.54
CA ALA A 114 14.49 -7.85 9.45
C ALA A 114 14.52 -6.75 8.37
N TRP A 115 13.93 -7.02 7.21
CA TRP A 115 13.78 -6.03 6.15
C TRP A 115 12.90 -4.85 6.58
N TYR A 116 11.76 -5.12 7.20
CA TYR A 116 10.79 -4.10 7.63
C TYR A 116 11.39 -3.18 8.68
N GLU A 117 12.13 -3.73 9.66
CA GLU A 117 12.79 -2.93 10.69
C GLU A 117 13.90 -2.04 10.14
N LYS A 118 14.63 -2.53 9.14
CA LYS A 118 15.71 -1.79 8.45
C LYS A 118 15.16 -0.62 7.63
N ASN A 119 14.08 -0.82 6.88
CA ASN A 119 13.58 0.15 5.93
C ASN A 119 12.53 1.09 6.53
N TYR A 120 11.74 0.63 7.50
CA TYR A 120 10.76 1.46 8.22
C TYR A 120 11.21 1.65 9.68
N PRO A 121 12.02 2.67 10.00
CA PRO A 121 12.46 2.90 11.37
C PRO A 121 11.31 3.40 12.24
N ARG A 122 11.42 3.20 13.56
CA ARG A 122 10.34 3.49 14.53
C ARG A 122 9.74 4.90 14.42
N ARG A 123 10.56 5.91 14.11
CA ARG A 123 10.12 7.31 13.99
C ARG A 123 9.16 7.57 12.82
N ASP A 124 9.20 6.71 11.79
CA ASP A 124 8.46 6.88 10.54
C ASP A 124 7.26 5.92 10.45
N ARG A 125 7.07 5.06 11.46
CA ARG A 125 6.00 4.07 11.47
C ARG A 125 4.68 4.66 11.94
N THR A 126 3.64 4.44 11.15
CA THR A 126 2.25 4.71 11.54
C THR A 126 1.72 3.63 12.50
N PRO A 127 0.58 3.85 13.17
CA PRO A 127 -0.05 2.81 13.99
C PRO A 127 -0.35 1.51 13.23
N VAL A 128 -0.65 1.60 11.93
CA VAL A 128 -0.89 0.43 11.07
C VAL A 128 0.40 -0.36 10.87
N MET A 129 1.51 0.33 10.64
CA MET A 129 2.83 -0.28 10.47
C MET A 129 3.32 -0.97 11.75
N GLU A 130 3.06 -0.38 12.92
CA GLU A 130 3.37 -1.01 14.20
C GLU A 130 2.51 -2.26 14.46
N LYS A 131 1.22 -2.26 14.06
CA LYS A 131 0.37 -3.45 14.14
C LYS A 131 0.88 -4.57 13.25
N PHE A 132 1.25 -4.27 12.00
CA PHE A 132 1.81 -5.26 11.08
C PHE A 132 3.13 -5.83 11.59
N LYS A 133 4.04 -4.96 12.06
CA LYS A 133 5.29 -5.40 12.69
C LYS A 133 5.02 -6.34 13.87
N LYS A 134 4.09 -5.98 14.76
CA LYS A 134 3.72 -6.82 15.90
C LYS A 134 3.22 -8.19 15.43
N ALA A 135 2.41 -8.24 14.38
CA ALA A 135 1.93 -9.49 13.78
C ALA A 135 3.08 -10.33 13.21
N LEU A 136 4.07 -9.71 12.54
CA LEU A 136 5.28 -10.40 12.06
C LEU A 136 6.09 -11.03 13.21
N SER A 137 6.13 -10.39 14.38
CA SER A 137 6.85 -10.89 15.56
C SER A 137 6.06 -11.89 16.42
N ALA A 138 4.75 -12.09 16.18
CA ALA A 138 3.87 -12.84 17.08
C ALA A 138 4.06 -14.37 17.07
N GLY A 139 4.88 -14.91 16.17
CA GLY A 139 5.19 -16.33 16.05
C GLY A 139 6.69 -16.67 16.12
N GLN A 140 7.53 -15.68 16.47
CA GLN A 140 8.97 -15.84 16.62
C GLN A 140 9.38 -16.30 18.02
#